data_AF-A0A3B8L336-F1
#
_entry.id   AF-A0A3B8L336-F1
#
_cell.length_a   1.000
_cell.length_b   1.000
_cell.length_c   1.000
_cell.angle_alpha   90.00
_cell.angle_beta   90.00
_cell.angle_gamma   90.00
#
_symmetry.space_group_name_H-M   'P 1'
#
loop_
_entity.id
_entity.type
_entity.pdbx_description
1 polymer ?
#
loop_
_entity_poly.entity_id
_entity_poly.type
_entity_poly.pdbx_seq_one_letter_code
_entity_poly.pdbx_strand_id
1 'polypeptide(L)' 'KSVWRQRIGGKFFGSPICVDGRLFAIDSKGTVVVVAASPEYKLLGKNSLGEPSRATPAVSGGTLLLRTDSQLIAVGKE' A
#
# COMPACT_ATOMS: atom_id res chain seq x y z
N LYS A 1 10.32 -9.79 -19.02
CA LYS A 1 9.11 -10.64 -19.18
C LYS A 1 8.03 -10.12 -18.23
N SER A 2 6.79 -9.97 -18.68
CA SER A 2 5.65 -9.63 -17.81
C SER A 2 5.34 -10.83 -16.89
N VAL A 3 5.24 -10.63 -15.58
CA VAL A 3 4.87 -11.69 -14.61
C VAL A 3 3.35 -11.88 -14.60
N TRP A 4 2.61 -10.81 -14.32
CA TRP A 4 1.16 -10.73 -14.45
C TRP A 4 0.75 -9.26 -14.61
N ARG A 5 -0.51 -9.03 -15.00
CA ARG A 5 -1.12 -7.70 -15.05
C ARG A 5 -2.56 -7.79 -14.58
N GLN A 6 -2.92 -6.99 -13.58
CA GLN A 6 -4.27 -6.93 -13.04
C GLN A 6 -4.67 -5.48 -12.77
N ARG A 7 -5.92 -5.12 -13.09
CA ARG A 7 -6.50 -3.82 -12.71
C ARG A 7 -7.12 -3.93 -11.32
N ILE A 8 -6.63 -3.11 -10.38
CA ILE A 8 -7.04 -3.12 -8.96
C ILE A 8 -8.02 -2.00 -8.58
N GLY A 9 -8.27 -1.07 -9.51
CA GLY A 9 -9.06 0.15 -9.29
C GLY A 9 -8.29 1.21 -8.50
N GLY A 10 -8.82 2.44 -8.44
CA GLY A 10 -8.18 3.57 -7.74
C GLY A 10 -7.28 4.42 -8.64
N LYS A 11 -6.87 5.57 -8.11
CA LYS A 11 -5.88 6.48 -8.70
C LYS A 11 -4.68 6.54 -7.76
N PHE A 12 -3.48 6.23 -8.25
CA PHE A 12 -2.28 6.18 -7.42
C PHE A 12 -1.34 7.31 -7.81
N PHE A 13 -0.79 8.00 -6.81
CA PHE A 13 0.20 9.06 -6.98
C PHE A 13 1.50 8.70 -6.28
N GLY A 14 1.40 8.09 -5.09
CA GLY A 14 2.54 7.49 -4.39
C GLY A 14 3.04 6.25 -5.12
N SER A 15 4.34 5.97 -4.95
CA SER A 15 4.95 4.74 -5.44
C SER A 15 4.55 3.55 -4.55
N PRO A 16 4.34 2.35 -5.12
CA PRO A 16 4.21 1.15 -4.32
C PRO A 16 5.55 0.79 -3.67
N ILE A 17 5.51 0.16 -2.50
CA ILE A 17 6.69 -0.43 -1.84
C ILE A 17 6.53 -1.94 -1.68
N CYS A 18 7.63 -2.68 -1.66
CA CYS A 18 7.65 -4.11 -1.39
C CYS A 18 8.29 -4.37 -0.01
N VAL A 19 7.58 -5.06 0.87
CA VAL A 19 8.02 -5.40 2.23
C VAL A 19 7.56 -6.83 2.53
N ASP A 20 8.50 -7.71 2.88
CA ASP A 20 8.21 -9.10 3.26
C ASP A 20 7.28 -9.85 2.28
N GLY A 21 7.59 -9.75 0.98
CA GLY A 21 6.81 -10.39 -0.08
C GLY A 21 5.41 -9.78 -0.31
N ARG A 22 5.15 -8.57 0.20
CA ARG A 22 3.88 -7.85 0.04
C ARG A 22 4.12 -6.48 -0.60
N LEU A 23 3.37 -6.18 -1.64
CA LEU A 23 3.31 -4.89 -2.29
C LEU A 23 2.24 -4.03 -1.63
N PHE A 24 2.61 -2.85 -1.15
CA PHE A 24 1.72 -1.86 -0.55
C PHE A 24 1.62 -0.64 -1.44
N ALA A 25 0.40 -0.17 -1.70
CA ALA A 25 0.13 1.08 -2.43
C ALA A 25 -1.08 1.78 -1.81
N ILE A 26 -1.14 3.11 -1.88
CA ILE A 26 -2.28 3.89 -1.38
C ILE A 26 -2.91 4.63 -2.55
N ASP A 27 -4.21 4.44 -2.74
CA ASP A 27 -4.95 5.21 -3.72
C ASP A 27 -5.32 6.61 -3.19
N SER A 28 -5.76 7.48 -4.09
CA SER A 28 -6.08 8.89 -3.80
C SER A 28 -7.23 9.08 -2.81
N LYS A 29 -8.00 8.03 -2.51
CA LYS A 29 -9.07 8.05 -1.51
C LYS A 29 -8.60 7.57 -0.13
N GLY A 30 -7.32 7.21 0.00
CA GLY A 30 -6.78 6.66 1.24
C GLY A 30 -6.98 5.17 1.40
N THR A 31 -7.23 4.42 0.32
CA THR A 31 -7.31 2.96 0.38
C THR A 31 -5.91 2.36 0.21
N VAL A 32 -5.39 1.71 1.25
CA VAL A 32 -4.20 0.88 1.17
C VAL A 32 -4.56 -0.44 0.51
N VAL A 33 -3.94 -0.74 -0.62
CA VAL A 33 -4.06 -2.02 -1.31
C VAL A 33 -2.80 -2.83 -1.04
N VAL A 34 -2.99 -4.09 -0.64
CA VAL A 34 -1.90 -5.04 -0.37
C VAL A 34 -2.01 -6.22 -1.33
N VAL A 35 -0.95 -6.48 -2.10
CA VAL A 35 -0.88 -7.58 -3.09
C VAL A 35 0.33 -8.44 -2.79
N ALA A 36 0.26 -9.75 -3.01
CA ALA A 36 1.44 -10.61 -2.88
C ALA A 36 2.45 -10.33 -4.01
N ALA A 37 3.73 -10.26 -3.67
CA ALA A 37 4.83 -10.22 -4.64
C ALA A 37 5.13 -11.66 -5.13
N SER A 38 4.22 -12.24 -5.90
CA SER A 38 4.29 -13.62 -6.41
C SER A 38 4.17 -13.71 -7.93
N PRO A 39 4.49 -14.87 -8.55
CA PRO A 39 4.28 -15.10 -9.99
C PRO A 39 2.82 -15.06 -10.45
N GLU A 40 1.87 -15.12 -9.52
CA GLU A 40 0.44 -15.00 -9.75
C GLU A 40 -0.12 -13.81 -8.97
N TYR A 41 -1.14 -13.16 -9.51
CA TYR A 41 -1.82 -12.08 -8.80
C TYR A 41 -2.60 -12.63 -7.60
N LYS A 42 -2.34 -12.08 -6.41
CA LYS A 42 -3.11 -12.37 -5.21
C LYS A 42 -3.32 -11.10 -4.39
N LEU A 43 -4.56 -10.65 -4.31
CA LEU A 43 -4.95 -9.58 -3.38
C LEU A 43 -4.91 -10.11 -1.95
N LEU A 44 -4.13 -9.46 -1.09
CA LEU A 44 -4.03 -9.81 0.33
C LEU A 44 -5.00 -9.00 1.18
N GLY A 45 -5.31 -7.76 0.77
CA GLY A 45 -6.30 -6.95 1.47
C GLY A 45 -6.45 -5.54 0.91
N LYS A 46 -7.50 -4.87 1.36
CA LYS A 46 -7.76 -3.43 1.16
C LYS A 46 -8.16 -2.82 2.49
N ASN A 47 -7.48 -1.77 2.91
CA ASN A 47 -7.73 -1.10 4.18
C ASN A 47 -7.95 0.39 3.95
N SER A 48 -9.02 0.96 4.51
CA SER A 48 -9.26 2.40 4.46
C SER A 48 -8.48 3.12 5.55
N LEU A 49 -7.82 4.22 5.21
CA LEU A 49 -7.21 5.14 6.18
C LEU A 49 -8.21 6.18 6.72
N GLY A 50 -9.44 6.21 6.19
CA GLY A 50 -10.48 7.17 6.58
C GLY A 50 -10.30 8.58 5.99
N GLU A 51 -9.16 8.86 5.35
CA GLU A 51 -8.83 10.16 4.76
C GLU A 51 -8.00 9.97 3.49
N PRO A 52 -8.13 10.86 2.47
CA PRO A 52 -7.28 10.85 1.28
C PRO A 52 -5.77 10.79 1.57
N SER A 53 -5.05 10.18 0.63
CA SER A 53 -3.59 10.14 0.63
C SER A 53 -3.05 10.18 -0.79
N ARG A 54 -1.88 10.80 -0.95
CA ARG A 54 -1.09 10.80 -2.20
C ARG A 54 0.35 10.36 -1.95
N ALA A 55 0.64 9.87 -0.74
CA ALA A 55 1.99 9.59 -0.29
C ALA A 55 2.41 8.15 -0.61
N THR A 56 3.72 7.97 -0.78
CA THR A 56 4.37 6.66 -0.80
C THR A 56 4.39 6.11 0.64
N PRO A 57 3.94 4.86 0.90
CA PRO A 57 4.15 4.21 2.19
C PRO A 57 5.65 4.14 2.53
N ALA A 58 6.01 4.21 3.80
CA ALA A 58 7.39 4.03 4.26
C ALA A 58 7.49 2.96 5.35
N VAL A 59 8.66 2.35 5.50
CA VAL A 59 8.93 1.41 6.61
C VAL A 59 10.18 1.84 7.34
N SER A 60 10.12 1.83 8.67
CA SER A 60 11.26 2.04 9.55
C SER A 60 11.09 1.20 10.81
N GLY A 61 12.15 0.49 11.23
CA GLY A 61 12.13 -0.28 12.48
C GLY A 61 11.02 -1.35 12.59
N GLY A 62 10.57 -1.93 11.48
CA GLY A 62 9.44 -2.88 11.49
C GLY A 62 8.05 -2.22 11.56
N THR A 63 7.98 -0.90 11.50
CA THR A 63 6.75 -0.11 11.49
C THR A 63 6.47 0.42 10.08
N LEU A 64 5.26 0.19 9.59
CA LEU A 64 4.72 0.78 8.38
C LEU A 64 4.14 2.17 8.70
N LEU A 65 4.62 3.18 7.99
CA LEU A 65 4.21 4.57 8.13
C LEU A 65 3.36 4.98 6.92
N LEU A 66 2.17 5.50 7.20
CA LEU A 66 1.15 5.85 6.21
C LEU A 66 0.72 7.30 6.44
N ARG A 67 1.07 8.18 5.51
CA ARG A 67 0.70 9.61 5.56
C ARG A 67 -0.64 9.82 4.84
N THR A 68 -1.61 10.39 5.53
CA THR A 68 -2.83 10.97 4.94
C THR A 68 -2.66 12.48 4.77
N ASP A 69 -3.68 13.18 4.28
CA ASP A 69 -3.62 14.64 4.12
C ASP A 69 -3.28 15.35 5.45
N SER A 70 -3.92 14.94 6.56
CA SER A 70 -3.70 15.55 7.88
C SER A 70 -2.84 14.72 8.85
N GLN A 71 -2.85 13.39 8.77
CA GLN A 71 -2.29 12.51 9.80
C GLN A 71 -1.10 11.65 9.33
N LEU A 72 -0.27 11.21 10.27
CA LEU A 72 0.72 10.15 10.05
C LEU A 72 0.33 8.95 10.93
N ILE A 73 0.03 7.83 10.29
CA ILE A 73 -0.41 6.59 10.94
C ILE A 73 0.77 5.62 10.98
N ALA A 74 1.01 5.01 12.14
CA ALA A 74 2.03 3.99 12.34
C ALA A 74 1.37 2.62 12.59
N VAL A 75 1.80 1.60 11.85
CA VAL A 75 1.32 0.21 11.97
C VAL A 75 2.51 -0.70 12.19
N GLY A 76 2.63 -1.28 13.38
CA GLY A 76 3.72 -2.18 13.74
C GLY A 76 3.31 -3.07 14.91
N LYS A 77 4.19 -3.99 15.30
CA LYS A 77 4.05 -4.70 16.58
C LYS A 77 4.64 -3.83 17.69
N GLU A 78 4.05 -3.93 18.90
CA GLU A 78 4.72 -3.50 20.14
C GLU A 78 5.97 -4.35 20.40
#